data_AF-A0A485BDN5-F1
#
_entry.id   AF-A0A485BDN5-F1
#
_cell.length_a   1.000
_cell.length_b   1.000
_cell.length_c   1.000
_cell.angle_alpha   90.00
_cell.angle_beta   90.00
_cell.angle_gamma   90.00
#
_symmetry.space_group_name_H-M   'P 1'
#
loop_
_entity.id
_entity.type
_entity.pdbx_description
1 polymer ?
#
loop_
_entity_poly.entity_id
_entity_poly.type
_entity_poly.pdbx_seq_one_letter_code
_entity_poly.pdbx_strand_id
1 'polypeptide(L)'
;MTFTDGRLTDVSPLTVPIVQPLAVLKGDFASISEQLDQWQDSAELPAAWLDIEITSDEYLHDIQRQIQVRCEALPVEVLLVRRSRAQRERILAGERRETLSELRVEEVFARRLALENLEEPQQQRLEQLFNETLHSLNGEEHL
;
A
#
# COMPACT_ATOMS: atom_id res chain seq x y z
N MET A 1 36.39 19.79 14.01
CA MET A 1 36.43 21.27 14.08
C MET A 1 37.75 21.70 14.70
N THR A 2 38.33 22.76 14.18
CA THR A 2 39.67 23.24 14.55
C THR A 2 39.56 24.69 15.02
N PHE A 3 40.20 25.01 16.14
CA PHE A 3 40.24 26.35 16.72
C PHE A 3 41.68 26.84 16.77
N THR A 4 41.85 28.13 16.52
CA THR A 4 43.13 28.84 16.63
C THR A 4 42.88 30.16 17.37
N ASP A 5 43.69 30.47 18.38
CA ASP A 5 43.55 31.69 19.20
C ASP A 5 42.16 31.89 19.84
N GLY A 6 41.54 30.80 20.28
CA GLY A 6 40.21 30.83 20.89
C GLY A 6 39.08 31.16 19.91
N ARG A 7 39.36 31.21 18.60
CA ARG A 7 38.38 31.40 17.54
C ARG A 7 38.26 30.15 16.69
N LEU A 8 37.05 29.89 16.21
CA LEU A 8 36.79 28.77 15.31
C LEU A 8 37.43 29.08 13.94
N THR A 9 38.24 28.14 13.44
CA THR A 9 39.00 28.31 12.19
C THR A 9 38.44 27.42 11.09
N ASP A 10 38.04 26.19 11.42
CA ASP A 10 37.56 25.22 10.44
C ASP A 10 36.57 24.22 11.04
N VAL A 11 35.60 23.80 10.22
CA VAL A 11 34.69 22.70 10.54
C VAL A 11 34.63 21.75 9.34
N SER A 12 35.50 20.75 9.33
CA SER A 12 35.43 19.64 8.38
C SER A 12 34.54 18.50 8.91
N PRO A 13 33.43 18.15 8.21
CA PRO A 13 32.64 16.98 8.53
C PRO A 13 33.35 15.69 8.08
N LEU A 14 33.35 14.67 8.93
CA LEU A 14 33.86 13.35 8.60
C LEU A 14 32.69 12.43 8.26
N THR A 15 32.72 11.85 7.06
CA THR A 15 31.70 10.91 6.61
C THR A 15 31.78 9.62 7.43
N VAL A 16 30.64 9.19 7.96
CA VAL A 16 30.52 7.91 8.65
C VAL A 16 30.24 6.81 7.61
N PRO A 17 30.98 5.69 7.61
CA PRO A 17 30.69 4.56 6.73
C PRO A 17 29.30 3.99 6.98
N ILE A 18 28.60 3.62 5.90
CA ILE A 18 27.29 2.98 5.99
C ILE A 18 27.51 1.49 6.26
N VAL A 19 26.93 1.00 7.35
CA VAL A 19 26.97 -0.43 7.73
C VAL A 19 25.71 -1.18 7.33
N GLN A 20 24.61 -0.47 7.08
CA GLN A 20 23.32 -1.03 6.69
C GLN A 20 22.59 -0.01 5.79
N PRO A 21 22.43 -0.29 4.48
CA PRO A 21 21.74 0.63 3.58
C PRO A 21 20.24 0.65 3.84
N LEU A 22 19.64 1.84 3.78
CA LEU A 22 18.20 2.07 3.86
C LEU A 22 17.77 2.89 2.65
N ALA A 23 16.72 2.45 1.96
CA ALA A 23 16.14 3.15 0.82
C ALA A 23 14.63 3.28 0.99
N VAL A 24 14.09 4.37 0.42
CA VAL A 24 12.64 4.62 0.39
C VAL A 24 12.19 4.62 -1.06
N LEU A 25 11.25 3.75 -1.41
CA LEU A 25 10.67 3.69 -2.74
C LEU A 25 9.28 4.32 -2.72
N LYS A 26 8.96 5.14 -3.72
CA LYS A 26 7.65 5.80 -3.78
C LYS A 26 7.07 5.71 -5.18
N GLY A 27 5.78 5.42 -5.28
CA GLY A 27 5.08 5.37 -6.56
C GLY A 27 3.88 4.42 -6.55
N ASP A 28 3.30 4.19 -7.72
CA ASP A 28 2.40 3.06 -7.95
C ASP A 28 3.17 1.75 -8.08
N PHE A 29 2.48 0.62 -8.21
CA PHE A 29 3.13 -0.69 -8.27
C PHE A 29 4.12 -0.82 -9.44
N ALA A 30 3.81 -0.22 -10.59
CA ALA A 30 4.69 -0.24 -11.76
C ALA A 30 5.99 0.54 -11.53
N SER A 31 5.90 1.73 -10.93
CA SER A 31 7.08 2.53 -10.61
C SER A 31 7.94 1.90 -9.50
N ILE A 32 7.31 1.31 -8.47
CA ILE A 32 8.02 0.56 -7.42
C ILE A 32 8.75 -0.64 -8.05
N SER A 33 8.08 -1.33 -8.96
CA SER A 33 8.62 -2.46 -9.70
C SER A 33 9.89 -2.09 -10.48
N GLU A 34 9.86 -0.99 -11.25
CA GLU A 34 11.04 -0.49 -11.97
C GLU A 34 12.17 -0.06 -11.03
N GLN A 35 11.84 0.54 -9.89
CA GLN A 35 12.83 0.90 -8.88
C GLN A 35 13.50 -0.37 -8.31
N LEU A 36 12.72 -1.40 -7.99
CA LEU A 36 13.23 -2.68 -7.47
C LEU A 36 14.21 -3.36 -8.44
N ASP A 37 14.09 -3.13 -9.75
CA ASP A 37 15.01 -3.70 -10.73
C ASP A 37 16.45 -3.20 -10.61
N GLN A 38 16.67 -2.03 -9.99
CA GLN A 38 18.01 -1.52 -9.73
C GLN A 38 18.83 -2.42 -8.79
N TRP A 39 18.16 -3.29 -8.03
CA TRP A 39 18.81 -4.24 -7.12
C TRP A 39 19.01 -5.63 -7.72
N GLN A 40 18.54 -5.93 -8.95
CA GLN A 40 18.70 -7.25 -9.56
C GLN A 40 20.18 -7.66 -9.73
N ASP A 41 21.03 -6.71 -10.16
CA ASP A 41 22.45 -6.96 -10.41
C ASP A 41 23.33 -6.55 -9.22
N SER A 42 22.73 -6.09 -8.12
CA SER A 42 23.49 -5.71 -6.93
C SER A 42 23.87 -6.98 -6.15
N ALA A 43 25.17 -7.19 -5.96
CA ALA A 43 25.68 -8.20 -5.04
C ALA A 43 26.07 -7.57 -3.68
N GLU A 44 25.65 -6.32 -3.43
CA GLU A 44 26.07 -5.57 -2.25
C GLU A 44 25.43 -6.17 -0.98
N LEU A 45 26.31 -6.60 -0.07
CA LEU A 45 25.96 -7.02 1.27
C LEU A 45 26.35 -5.89 2.25
N PRO A 46 25.51 -5.59 3.25
CA PRO A 46 24.26 -6.28 3.60
C PRO A 46 23.06 -5.86 2.74
N ALA A 47 22.01 -6.68 2.74
CA ALA A 47 20.78 -6.45 2.00
C ALA A 47 20.16 -5.09 2.36
N ALA A 48 19.74 -4.32 1.36
CA ALA A 48 19.19 -2.99 1.59
C ALA A 48 17.81 -3.07 2.26
N TRP A 49 17.60 -2.24 3.28
CA TRP A 49 16.31 -2.11 3.94
C TRP A 49 15.40 -1.17 3.16
N LEU A 50 14.15 -1.58 2.90
CA LEU A 50 13.20 -0.82 2.10
C LEU A 50 11.98 -0.36 2.92
N ASP A 51 11.67 0.94 2.84
CA ASP A 51 10.35 1.52 3.15
C ASP A 51 9.64 1.88 1.84
N ILE A 52 8.50 1.25 1.57
CA ILE A 52 7.78 1.40 0.31
C ILE A 52 6.49 2.20 0.53
N GLU A 53 6.36 3.31 -0.19
CA GLU A 53 5.24 4.24 -0.12
C GLU A 53 4.40 4.20 -1.41
N ILE A 54 3.24 3.57 -1.33
CA ILE A 54 2.29 3.42 -2.44
C ILE A 54 1.46 4.69 -2.61
N THR A 55 1.44 5.22 -3.83
CA THR A 55 0.66 6.42 -4.19
C THR A 55 -0.63 6.12 -4.95
N SER A 56 -0.81 4.90 -5.47
CA SER A 56 -2.01 4.51 -6.20
C SER A 56 -3.19 4.17 -5.27
N ASP A 57 -4.39 4.15 -5.81
CA ASP A 57 -5.63 3.77 -5.10
C ASP A 57 -5.89 2.25 -5.13
N GLU A 58 -5.03 1.48 -5.79
CA GLU A 58 -5.08 0.02 -5.86
C GLU A 58 -5.03 -0.65 -4.48
N TYR A 59 -5.50 -1.90 -4.41
CA TYR A 59 -5.62 -2.63 -3.16
C TYR A 59 -4.24 -2.94 -2.54
N LEU A 60 -3.96 -2.35 -1.37
CA LEU A 60 -2.64 -2.37 -0.75
C LEU A 60 -2.16 -3.78 -0.40
N HIS A 61 -3.07 -4.64 0.06
CA HIS A 61 -2.70 -6.01 0.45
C HIS A 61 -2.25 -6.84 -0.77
N ASP A 62 -2.89 -6.65 -1.94
CA ASP A 62 -2.43 -7.31 -3.17
C ASP A 62 -1.08 -6.76 -3.63
N ILE A 63 -0.87 -5.44 -3.55
CA ILE A 63 0.42 -4.82 -3.84
C ILE A 63 1.50 -5.33 -2.89
N GLN A 64 1.22 -5.42 -1.60
CA GLN A 64 2.17 -5.92 -0.60
C GLN A 64 2.57 -7.37 -0.91
N ARG A 65 1.60 -8.24 -1.25
CA ARG A 65 1.88 -9.62 -1.66
C ARG A 65 2.75 -9.66 -2.91
N GLN A 66 2.44 -8.86 -3.92
CA GLN A 66 3.21 -8.81 -5.17
C GLN A 66 4.65 -8.29 -4.96
N ILE A 67 4.81 -7.26 -4.12
CA ILE A 67 6.12 -6.75 -3.71
C ILE A 67 6.93 -7.84 -3.01
N GLN A 68 6.30 -8.56 -2.06
CA GLN A 68 6.99 -9.61 -1.31
C GLN A 68 7.53 -10.70 -2.24
N VAL A 69 6.70 -11.22 -3.14
CA VAL A 69 7.09 -12.24 -4.13
C VAL A 69 8.24 -11.75 -5.01
N ARG A 70 8.19 -10.48 -5.45
CA ARG A 70 9.27 -9.91 -6.28
C ARG A 70 10.59 -9.78 -5.52
N CYS A 71 10.52 -9.41 -4.24
CA CYS A 71 11.72 -9.19 -3.43
C CYS A 71 12.41 -10.49 -2.98
N GLU A 72 11.76 -11.65 -3.08
CA GLU A 72 12.36 -12.95 -2.71
C GLU A 72 13.67 -13.25 -3.46
N ALA A 73 13.82 -12.73 -4.68
CA ALA A 73 15.00 -12.92 -5.53
C ALA A 73 16.00 -11.75 -5.45
N LEU A 74 15.75 -10.73 -4.62
CA LEU A 74 16.54 -9.51 -4.56
C LEU A 74 17.32 -9.42 -3.25
N PRO A 75 18.50 -8.75 -3.22
CA PRO A 75 19.30 -8.51 -2.02
C PRO A 75 18.69 -7.38 -1.16
N VAL A 76 17.40 -7.46 -0.85
CA VAL A 76 16.65 -6.42 -0.14
C VAL A 76 15.76 -7.02 0.93
N GLU A 77 15.51 -6.26 1.98
CA GLU A 77 14.59 -6.60 3.05
C GLU A 77 13.53 -5.51 3.16
N VAL A 78 12.26 -5.88 2.94
CA VAL A 78 11.14 -4.95 3.04
C VAL A 78 10.73 -4.81 4.50
N LEU A 79 10.97 -3.63 5.09
CA LEU A 79 10.62 -3.35 6.48
C LEU A 79 9.18 -2.84 6.61
N LEU A 80 8.71 -2.05 5.63
CA LEU A 80 7.41 -1.41 5.68
C LEU A 80 6.83 -1.20 4.28
N VAL A 81 5.54 -1.47 4.12
CA VAL A 81 4.74 -1.07 2.95
C VAL A 81 3.56 -0.25 3.45
N ARG A 82 3.39 0.96 2.91
CA ARG A 82 2.36 1.91 3.38
C ARG A 82 1.82 2.77 2.26
N ARG A 83 0.61 3.31 2.45
CA ARG A 83 0.10 4.39 1.61
C ARG A 83 0.81 5.71 1.89
N SER A 84 0.81 6.58 0.88
CA SER A 84 1.42 7.89 1.01
C SER A 84 0.74 8.78 2.04
N ARG A 85 1.51 9.66 2.69
CA ARG A 85 0.97 10.58 3.70
C ARG A 85 -0.05 11.57 3.11
N ALA A 86 0.20 12.07 1.89
CA ALA A 86 -0.75 12.94 1.19
C ALA A 86 -2.09 12.23 0.91
N GLN A 87 -2.07 10.93 0.62
CA GLN A 87 -3.28 10.12 0.46
C GLN A 87 -3.98 9.90 1.83
N ARG A 88 -3.22 9.66 2.90
CA ARG A 88 -3.77 9.57 4.27
C ARG A 88 -4.45 10.86 4.72
N GLU A 89 -3.85 12.02 4.43
CA GLU A 89 -4.43 13.33 4.74
C GLU A 89 -5.72 13.58 3.95
N ARG A 90 -5.80 13.15 2.68
CA ARG A 90 -7.05 13.18 1.90
C ARG A 90 -8.13 12.26 2.48
N ILE A 91 -7.76 11.05 2.91
CA ILE A 91 -8.67 10.10 3.58
C ILE A 91 -9.20 10.68 4.91
N LEU A 92 -8.32 11.31 5.70
CA LEU A 92 -8.67 11.93 6.99
C LEU A 92 -9.52 13.20 6.84
N ALA A 93 -9.39 13.92 5.72
CA ALA A 93 -10.10 15.18 5.45
C ALA A 93 -11.61 15.03 5.12
N GLY A 94 -12.17 13.82 5.19
CA GLY A 94 -13.62 13.61 5.16
C GLY A 94 -14.24 13.28 3.80
N GLU A 95 -13.45 12.91 2.79
CA GLU A 95 -13.98 12.10 1.69
C GLU A 95 -14.14 10.65 2.16
N ARG A 96 -15.22 10.40 2.89
CA ARG A 96 -15.53 9.09 3.47
C ARG A 96 -15.75 8.07 2.35
N ARG A 97 -14.68 7.36 1.96
CA ARG A 97 -14.75 6.06 1.28
C ARG A 97 -14.44 5.02 2.34
N GLU A 98 -15.46 4.38 2.89
CA GLU A 98 -15.23 3.08 3.56
C GLU A 98 -14.49 2.18 2.57
N THR A 99 -13.45 1.51 3.05
CA THR A 99 -12.74 0.55 2.20
C THR A 99 -13.63 -0.67 1.97
N LEU A 100 -13.51 -1.37 0.84
CA LEU A 100 -14.29 -2.59 0.60
C LEU A 100 -14.08 -3.66 1.69
N SER A 101 -12.96 -3.59 2.41
CA SER A 101 -12.62 -4.42 3.57
C SER A 101 -13.44 -4.09 4.83
N GLU A 102 -14.04 -2.90 4.87
CA GLU A 102 -14.86 -2.38 5.97
C GLU A 102 -16.37 -2.46 5.66
N LEU A 103 -16.72 -2.84 4.43
CA LEU A 103 -18.10 -2.96 3.97
C LEU A 103 -18.50 -4.43 3.89
N ARG A 104 -19.69 -4.74 4.40
CA ARG A 104 -20.33 -6.02 4.15
C ARG A 104 -20.72 -6.12 2.68
N VAL A 105 -20.80 -7.35 2.18
CA VAL A 105 -21.11 -7.65 0.77
C VAL A 105 -22.48 -7.05 0.38
N GLU A 106 -23.41 -7.03 1.33
CA GLU A 106 -24.73 -6.41 1.24
C GLU A 106 -24.65 -4.87 1.09
N GLU A 107 -23.73 -4.22 1.79
CA GLU A 107 -23.54 -2.76 1.73
C GLU A 107 -22.92 -2.32 0.40
N VAL A 108 -22.03 -3.15 -0.16
CA VAL A 108 -21.47 -2.95 -1.50
C VAL A 108 -22.55 -3.09 -2.57
N PHE A 109 -23.43 -4.09 -2.44
CA PHE A 109 -24.54 -4.29 -3.36
C PHE A 109 -25.54 -3.13 -3.34
N ALA A 110 -25.96 -2.69 -2.15
CA ALA A 110 -26.87 -1.55 -1.99
C ALA A 110 -26.31 -0.27 -2.61
N ARG A 111 -25.00 -0.02 -2.47
CA ARG A 111 -24.34 1.14 -3.09
C ARG A 111 -24.27 1.06 -4.61
N ARG A 112 -24.04 -0.13 -5.17
CA ARG A 112 -24.12 -0.33 -6.64
C ARG A 112 -25.54 -0.15 -7.15
N LEU A 113 -26.53 -0.66 -6.42
CA LEU A 113 -27.94 -0.56 -6.78
C LEU A 113 -28.42 0.91 -6.80
N ALA A 114 -27.97 1.73 -5.84
CA ALA A 114 -28.29 3.16 -5.76
C ALA A 114 -27.74 4.01 -6.92
N LEU A 115 -26.80 3.49 -7.71
CA LEU A 115 -26.28 4.16 -8.90
C LEU A 115 -27.12 3.86 -10.17
N GLU A 116 -28.01 2.87 -10.10
CA GLU A 116 -28.86 2.46 -11.22
C GLU A 116 -30.23 3.15 -11.13
N ASN A 117 -30.76 3.58 -12.28
CA ASN A 117 -32.04 4.30 -12.33
C ASN A 117 -33.23 3.32 -12.45
N LEU A 118 -33.52 2.61 -11.35
CA LEU A 118 -34.53 1.57 -11.26
C LEU A 118 -35.73 2.01 -10.40
N GLU A 119 -36.92 1.49 -10.70
CA GLU A 119 -38.11 1.72 -9.88
C GLU A 119 -38.03 0.93 -8.55
N GLU A 120 -38.60 1.44 -7.46
CA GLU A 120 -38.65 0.78 -6.14
C GLU A 120 -39.00 -0.72 -6.18
N PRO A 121 -40.04 -1.19 -6.90
CA PRO A 121 -40.35 -2.62 -6.97
C PRO A 121 -39.23 -3.47 -7.60
N GLN A 122 -38.43 -2.89 -8.51
CA GLN A 122 -37.30 -3.59 -9.12
C GLN A 122 -36.10 -3.64 -8.17
N GLN A 123 -35.85 -2.57 -7.42
CA GLN A 123 -34.81 -2.53 -6.40
C GLN A 123 -35.07 -3.59 -5.31
N GLN A 124 -36.29 -3.65 -4.78
CA GLN A 124 -36.68 -4.66 -3.77
C GLN A 124 -36.56 -6.09 -4.29
N ARG A 125 -36.94 -6.33 -5.56
CA ARG A 125 -36.79 -7.64 -6.21
C ARG A 125 -35.32 -8.07 -6.30
N LEU A 126 -34.43 -7.14 -6.66
CA LEU A 126 -33.00 -7.39 -6.79
C LEU A 126 -32.34 -7.63 -5.43
N GLU A 127 -32.70 -6.87 -4.41
CA GLU A 127 -32.24 -7.08 -3.03
C GLU A 127 -32.65 -8.46 -2.52
N GLN A 128 -33.90 -8.88 -2.77
CA GLN A 128 -34.38 -10.21 -2.35
C GLN A 128 -33.58 -11.34 -3.02
N LEU A 129 -33.42 -11.29 -4.36
CA LEU A 129 -32.68 -12.31 -5.11
C LEU A 129 -31.20 -12.40 -4.70
N PHE A 130 -30.60 -11.25 -4.42
CA PHE A 130 -29.24 -11.16 -3.93
C PHE A 130 -29.09 -11.85 -2.56
N ASN A 131 -29.99 -11.55 -1.61
CA ASN A 131 -29.99 -12.15 -0.28
C ASN A 131 -30.24 -13.67 -0.34
N GLU A 132 -31.15 -14.14 -1.20
CA GLU A 132 -31.40 -15.57 -1.40
C GLU A 132 -30.15 -16.30 -1.94
N THR A 133 -29.47 -15.69 -2.93
CA THR A 133 -28.24 -16.26 -3.51
C THR A 133 -27.09 -16.30 -2.50
N LEU A 134 -26.92 -15.22 -1.73
CA LEU A 134 -25.91 -15.13 -0.68
C LEU A 134 -26.16 -16.16 0.43
N HIS A 135 -27.43 -16.38 0.79
CA HIS A 135 -27.79 -17.40 1.77
C HIS A 135 -27.58 -18.83 1.24
N SER A 136 -27.84 -19.08 -0.04
CA SER A 136 -27.56 -20.37 -0.69
C SER A 136 -26.06 -20.70 -0.71
N LEU A 137 -25.21 -19.74 -1.08
CA LEU A 137 -23.75 -19.91 -1.12
C LEU A 137 -23.17 -20.16 0.27
N ASN A 138 -23.61 -19.40 1.27
CA ASN A 138 -23.13 -19.55 2.64
C ASN A 138 -23.72 -20.79 3.34
N GLY A 139 -24.83 -21.34 2.86
CA GLY A 139 -25.44 -22.57 3.37
C GLY A 139 -24.75 -23.86 2.89
N GLU A 140 -24.02 -23.81 1.77
CA GLU A 140 -23.29 -24.94 1.20
C GLU A 140 -21.86 -25.11 1.79
N GLU A 141 -21.28 -24.09 2.44
CA GLU A 141 -19.97 -24.17 3.11
C GLU A 141 -19.98 -24.92 4.46
N HIS A 142 -21.14 -25.41 4.93
CA HIS A 142 -21.31 -26.04 6.24
C HIS A 142 -21.93 -27.46 6.19
N LEU A 143 -21.69 -28.21 5.10
CA LEU A 143 -21.96 -29.65 4.97
C LEU A 143 -20.72 -30.39 4.45
#